data_AF-A0A8S3K7Z7-F1
#
_entry.id   AF-A0A8S3K7Z7-F1
#
_cell.length_a   1.000
_cell.length_b   1.000
_cell.length_c   1.000
_cell.angle_alpha   90.00
_cell.angle_beta   90.00
_cell.angle_gamma   90.00
#
_symmetry.space_group_name_H-M   'P 1'
#
loop_
_entity.id
_entity.type
_entity.pdbx_description
1 polymer ?
#
loop_
_entity_poly.entity_id
_entity_poly.type
_entity_poly.pdbx_seq_one_letter_code
_entity_poly.pdbx_strand_id
1 'polypeptide(L)'
;MWEDFNSWVQQHGLPPLTDLQFNCESKYANIYIYPQEADYTENRPLGPTWHRIDSSVRETDCHFELPISLRERPEGSCLVYVSLGTLVSADVELLQHLIDVLSRTVHRFIFSKG
;
A
#
# COMPACT_ATOMS: atom_id res chain seq x y z
N MET A 1 4.91 19.11 -13.85
CA MET A 1 5.27 17.92 -13.03
C MET A 1 5.92 16.82 -13.85
N TRP A 2 5.23 16.17 -14.80
CA TRP A 2 5.88 15.14 -15.63
C TRP A 2 7.00 15.72 -16.50
N GLU A 3 6.73 16.82 -17.21
CA GLU A 3 7.73 17.48 -18.07
C GLU A 3 8.99 17.88 -17.28
N ASP A 4 8.81 18.43 -16.08
CA ASP A 4 9.92 18.82 -15.19
C ASP A 4 10.74 17.61 -14.75
N PHE A 5 10.07 16.52 -14.35
CA PHE A 5 10.73 15.29 -13.93
C PHE A 5 11.46 14.61 -15.10
N ASN A 6 10.82 14.53 -16.27
CA ASN A 6 11.42 13.99 -17.48
C ASN A 6 12.65 14.81 -17.92
N SER A 7 12.58 16.14 -17.79
CA SER A 7 13.73 17.02 -18.06
C SER A 7 14.87 16.76 -17.08
N TRP A 8 14.56 16.61 -15.79
CA TRP A 8 15.55 16.29 -14.75
C TRP A 8 16.21 14.92 -14.98
N VAL A 9 15.44 13.89 -15.37
CA VAL A 9 15.96 12.55 -15.72
C VAL A 9 16.95 12.64 -16.88
N GLN A 10 16.60 13.38 -17.94
CA GLN A 10 17.47 13.56 -19.10
C GLN A 10 18.75 14.34 -18.79
N GLN A 11 18.69 15.34 -17.90
CA GLN A 11 19.88 16.08 -17.44
C GLN A 11 20.90 15.18 -16.74
N HIS A 12 20.46 14.05 -16.17
CA HIS A 12 21.32 13.06 -15.52
C HIS A 12 21.74 11.92 -16.47
N GLY A 13 21.53 12.07 -17.78
CA GLY A 13 22.01 11.14 -18.81
C GLY A 13 21.16 9.89 -18.99
N LEU A 14 19.93 9.88 -18.45
CA LEU A 14 18.98 8.80 -18.67
C LEU A 14 18.09 9.08 -19.90
N PRO A 15 17.55 8.04 -20.57
CA PRO A 15 16.61 8.22 -21.68
C PRO A 15 15.35 9.00 -21.27
N PRO A 16 14.65 9.63 -22.23
CA PRO A 16 13.37 10.26 -21.95
C PRO A 16 12.34 9.23 -21.46
N LEU A 17 11.53 9.65 -20.49
CA LEU A 17 10.42 8.85 -19.98
C LEU A 17 9.27 8.81 -20.98
N THR A 18 8.47 7.75 -20.90
CA THR A 18 7.18 7.70 -21.59
C THR A 18 6.24 8.75 -21.01
N ASP A 19 5.35 9.30 -21.85
CA ASP A 19 4.40 10.34 -21.42
C ASP A 19 3.60 9.92 -20.19
N LEU A 20 3.52 10.82 -19.22
CA LEU A 20 2.91 10.65 -17.90
C LEU A 20 3.46 9.48 -17.05
N GLN A 21 4.58 8.87 -17.42
CA GLN A 21 5.26 7.86 -16.62
C GLN A 21 6.43 8.45 -15.84
N PHE A 22 6.59 7.97 -14.60
CA PHE A 22 7.65 8.40 -13.68
C PHE A 22 8.66 7.28 -13.37
N ASN A 23 8.47 6.10 -13.95
CA ASN A 23 9.34 4.94 -13.74
C ASN A 23 10.44 4.93 -14.80
N CYS A 24 11.70 4.89 -14.37
CA CYS A 24 12.83 4.64 -15.26
C CYS A 24 12.95 3.13 -15.49
N GLU A 25 12.77 2.67 -16.73
CA GLU A 25 12.91 1.26 -17.07
C GLU A 25 14.40 0.88 -17.24
N SER A 26 14.83 -0.12 -16.47
CA SER A 26 16.14 -0.72 -16.59
C SER A 26 16.19 -1.64 -17.81
N LYS A 27 17.29 -1.55 -18.57
CA LYS A 27 17.56 -2.47 -19.70
C LYS A 27 17.95 -3.88 -19.26
N TYR A 28 18.21 -4.10 -17.98
CA TYR A 28 18.69 -5.38 -17.45
C TYR A 28 17.62 -6.15 -16.71
N ALA A 29 16.99 -5.52 -15.72
CA ALA A 29 15.95 -6.14 -14.89
C ALA A 29 15.12 -5.07 -14.20
N ASN A 30 13.81 -5.25 -14.23
CA ASN A 30 12.81 -4.45 -13.53
C ASN A 30 12.02 -5.37 -12.62
N ILE A 31 11.92 -5.03 -11.34
CA ILE A 31 11.28 -5.89 -10.34
C ILE A 31 10.11 -5.14 -9.74
N TYR A 32 8.94 -5.77 -9.71
CA TYR A 32 7.76 -5.24 -9.06
C TYR A 32 7.17 -6.28 -8.11
N ILE A 33 6.66 -5.81 -6.97
CA ILE A 33 6.05 -6.67 -5.95
C ILE A 33 4.55 -6.53 -6.11
N TYR A 34 3.89 -7.61 -6.54
CA TYR A 34 2.45 -7.63 -6.74
C TYR A 34 1.94 -9.07 -6.78
N PRO A 35 0.84 -9.38 -6.06
CA PRO A 35 0.29 -10.74 -6.03
C PRO A 35 -0.24 -11.13 -7.42
N GLN A 36 -0.02 -12.37 -7.82
CA GLN A 36 -0.38 -12.84 -9.16
C GLN A 36 -1.88 -12.69 -9.43
N GLU A 37 -2.71 -12.96 -8.41
CA GLU A 37 -4.16 -13.01 -8.51
C GLU A 37 -4.80 -11.65 -8.78
N ALA A 38 -4.10 -10.56 -8.49
CA ALA A 38 -4.55 -9.20 -8.76
C ALA A 38 -3.87 -8.57 -9.97
N ASP A 39 -2.86 -9.23 -10.55
CA ASP A 39 -2.01 -8.63 -11.58
C ASP A 39 -2.77 -8.38 -12.90
N TYR A 40 -2.37 -7.34 -13.61
CA TYR A 40 -3.04 -6.83 -14.80
C TYR A 40 -2.38 -7.24 -16.11
N THR A 41 -1.43 -8.18 -16.08
CA THR A 41 -0.59 -8.54 -17.23
C THR A 41 -1.38 -9.05 -18.45
N GLU A 42 -2.58 -9.60 -18.25
CA GLU A 42 -3.49 -9.96 -19.36
C GLU A 42 -3.93 -8.74 -20.18
N ASN A 43 -4.17 -7.61 -19.52
CA ASN A 43 -4.61 -6.36 -20.14
C ASN A 43 -3.45 -5.41 -20.45
N ARG A 44 -2.35 -5.52 -19.71
CA ARG A 44 -1.17 -4.65 -19.78
C ARG A 44 0.09 -5.52 -19.74
N PRO A 45 0.43 -6.20 -20.86
CA PRO A 45 1.62 -7.03 -20.90
C PRO A 45 2.87 -6.19 -20.67
N LEU A 46 3.80 -6.72 -19.88
CA LEU A 46 5.08 -6.08 -19.59
C LEU A 46 6.18 -6.63 -20.51
N GLY A 47 7.24 -5.85 -20.66
CA GLY A 47 8.42 -6.26 -21.43
C GLY A 47 9.17 -7.45 -20.79
N PRO A 48 10.07 -8.12 -21.54
CA PRO A 48 10.73 -9.34 -21.10
C PRO A 48 11.72 -9.15 -19.93
N THR A 49 12.09 -7.91 -19.62
CA THR A 49 12.98 -7.55 -18.50
C THR A 49 12.22 -7.35 -17.18
N TRP A 50 10.88 -7.44 -17.19
CA TRP A 50 10.06 -7.30 -15.99
C TRP A 50 9.88 -8.64 -15.30
N HIS A 51 10.13 -8.63 -14.00
CA HIS A 51 10.02 -9.79 -13.12
C HIS A 51 9.12 -9.45 -11.95
N ARG A 52 8.07 -10.25 -11.79
CA ARG A 52 7.14 -10.15 -10.67
C ARG A 52 7.67 -10.89 -9.45
N ILE A 53 7.43 -10.34 -8.27
CA ILE A 53 7.58 -11.04 -7.00
C ILE A 53 6.23 -10.97 -6.26
N ASP A 54 5.71 -12.12 -5.80
CA ASP A 54 4.43 -12.16 -5.06
C ASP A 54 4.48 -11.36 -3.76
N SER A 55 5.55 -11.53 -2.99
CA SER A 55 5.73 -10.90 -1.70
C SER A 55 7.22 -10.72 -1.38
N SER A 56 7.56 -9.60 -0.75
CA SER A 56 8.88 -9.36 -0.16
C SER A 56 8.93 -9.66 1.34
N VAL A 57 7.82 -10.11 1.93
CA VAL A 57 7.69 -10.45 3.34
C VAL A 57 7.39 -11.94 3.51
N ARG A 58 7.86 -12.51 4.62
CA ARG A 58 7.53 -13.87 5.07
C ARG A 58 6.76 -13.78 6.39
N GLU A 59 6.00 -14.81 6.72
CA GLU A 59 5.36 -14.92 8.03
C GLU A 59 6.44 -15.04 9.11
N THR A 60 6.83 -13.91 9.71
CA THR A 60 7.85 -13.87 10.77
C THR A 60 7.40 -13.07 11.98
N ASP A 61 6.11 -12.81 12.12
CA ASP A 61 5.62 -11.93 13.17
C ASP A 61 5.78 -12.57 14.55
N CYS A 62 6.28 -11.75 15.48
CA CYS A 62 6.32 -12.09 16.89
C CYS A 62 4.89 -12.20 17.46
N HIS A 63 4.75 -12.98 18.52
CA HIS A 63 3.45 -13.17 19.16
C HIS A 63 2.88 -11.83 19.65
N PHE A 64 1.74 -11.41 19.09
CA PHE A 64 1.02 -10.24 19.54
C PHE A 64 -0.09 -10.62 20.52
N GLU A 65 0.01 -10.15 21.76
CA GLU A 65 -1.04 -10.35 22.75
C GLU A 65 -2.10 -9.25 22.68
N LEU A 66 -3.32 -9.65 22.38
CA LEU A 66 -4.46 -8.73 22.42
C LEU A 66 -4.72 -8.22 23.84
N PRO A 67 -4.96 -6.92 24.04
CA PRO A 67 -5.50 -6.39 25.30
C PRO A 67 -6.81 -7.09 25.68
N ILE A 68 -7.03 -7.33 26.98
CA ILE A 68 -8.23 -8.04 27.49
C ILE A 68 -9.53 -7.38 27.01
N SER A 69 -9.58 -6.05 27.00
CA SER A 69 -10.72 -5.26 26.52
C SER A 69 -11.08 -5.49 25.03
N LEU A 70 -10.15 -6.03 24.24
CA LEU A 70 -10.34 -6.40 22.84
C LEU A 70 -10.50 -7.91 22.64
N ARG A 71 -10.20 -8.73 23.65
CA ARG A 71 -10.50 -10.18 23.69
C ARG A 71 -11.97 -10.41 24.04
N GLU A 72 -12.47 -9.71 25.05
CA GLU A 72 -13.89 -9.75 25.42
C GLU A 72 -14.69 -8.85 24.50
N ARG A 73 -15.47 -9.45 23.59
CA ARG A 73 -16.24 -8.72 22.59
C ARG A 73 -17.70 -9.20 22.54
N PRO A 74 -18.65 -8.33 22.16
CA PRO A 74 -20.04 -8.74 21.95
C PRO A 74 -20.17 -9.91 20.99
N GLU A 75 -21.22 -10.72 21.17
CA GLU A 75 -21.54 -11.79 20.22
C GLU A 75 -21.77 -11.23 18.81
N GLY A 76 -21.22 -11.88 17.80
CA GLY A 76 -21.29 -11.43 16.41
C GLY A 76 -20.36 -10.27 16.04
N SER A 77 -19.48 -9.81 16.95
CA SER A 77 -18.53 -8.74 16.66
C SER A 77 -17.16 -9.24 16.15
N CYS A 78 -16.63 -8.56 15.13
CA CYS A 78 -15.26 -8.73 14.63
C CYS A 78 -14.27 -7.81 15.34
N LEU A 79 -12.99 -8.18 15.27
CA LEU A 79 -11.86 -7.30 15.55
C LEU A 79 -11.23 -6.85 14.23
N VAL A 80 -11.09 -5.55 14.04
CA VAL A 80 -10.63 -4.95 12.77
C VAL A 80 -9.42 -4.07 13.02
N TYR A 81 -8.34 -4.31 12.29
CA TYR A 81 -7.20 -3.39 12.24
C TYR A 81 -7.46 -2.33 11.15
N VAL A 82 -7.30 -1.06 11.51
CA VAL A 82 -7.53 0.07 10.61
C VAL A 82 -6.23 0.88 10.52
N SER A 83 -5.73 1.03 9.30
CA SER A 83 -4.55 1.85 9.01
C SER A 83 -4.78 2.62 7.72
N LEU A 84 -4.52 3.93 7.75
CA LEU A 84 -4.53 4.79 6.56
C LEU A 84 -3.11 4.99 6.00
N GLY A 85 -2.09 4.38 6.63
CA GLY A 85 -0.69 4.69 6.38
C GLY A 85 -0.28 6.06 6.98
N THR A 86 1.02 6.24 7.22
CA THR A 86 1.57 7.40 7.95
C THR A 86 1.21 8.76 7.34
N LEU A 87 1.18 8.85 6.01
CA LEU A 87 0.90 10.12 5.33
C LEU A 87 -0.55 10.58 5.50
N VAL A 88 -1.49 9.65 5.35
CA VAL A 88 -2.93 9.98 5.40
C VAL A 88 -3.41 10.06 6.85
N SER A 89 -2.82 9.31 7.79
CA SER A 89 -3.16 9.41 9.20
C SER A 89 -2.83 10.77 9.84
N ALA A 90 -2.01 11.59 9.18
CA ALA A 90 -1.76 12.98 9.58
C ALA A 90 -2.99 13.88 9.40
N ASP A 91 -3.95 13.48 8.55
CA ASP A 91 -5.25 14.14 8.45
C ASP A 91 -6.16 13.66 9.60
N VAL A 92 -6.11 14.41 10.70
CA VAL A 92 -6.85 14.10 11.92
C VAL A 92 -8.36 14.20 11.71
N GLU A 93 -8.83 15.11 10.84
CA GLU A 93 -10.26 15.27 10.56
C GLU A 93 -10.81 14.04 9.83
N LEU A 94 -10.07 13.55 8.82
CA LEU A 94 -10.41 12.31 8.13
C LEU A 94 -10.42 11.11 9.07
N LEU A 95 -9.39 10.99 9.92
CA LEU A 95 -9.32 9.89 10.89
C LEU A 95 -10.46 9.95 11.91
N GLN A 96 -10.80 11.13 12.42
CA GLN A 96 -11.90 11.32 13.36
C GLN A 96 -13.24 10.96 12.71
N HIS A 97 -13.48 11.40 11.48
CA HIS A 97 -14.69 11.05 10.75
C HIS A 97 -14.81 9.52 10.57
N LEU A 98 -13.73 8.83 10.23
CA LEU A 98 -13.73 7.37 10.14
C LEU A 98 -14.06 6.70 11.48
N ILE A 99 -13.49 7.20 12.58
CA ILE A 99 -13.80 6.74 13.94
C ILE A 99 -15.29 6.95 14.25
N ASP A 100 -15.85 8.12 13.94
CA ASP A 100 -17.24 8.46 14.23
C ASP A 100 -18.23 7.56 13.48
N VAL A 101 -17.89 7.15 12.25
CA VAL A 101 -18.69 6.19 11.47
C VAL A 101 -18.57 4.79 12.07
N LEU A 102 -17.35 4.31 12.31
CA LEU A 102 -17.09 2.95 12.77
C LEU A 102 -17.56 2.70 14.21
N SER A 103 -17.55 3.73 15.06
CA SER A 103 -18.01 3.68 16.45
C SER A 103 -19.49 3.31 16.61
N ARG A 104 -20.28 3.43 15.53
CA ARG A 104 -21.71 3.09 15.49
C ARG A 104 -21.97 1.61 15.24
N THR A 105 -20.93 0.82 14.98
CA THR A 105 -21.03 -0.63 14.75
C THR A 105 -20.77 -1.43 16.02
N VAL A 106 -21.12 -2.72 16.01
CA VAL A 106 -20.86 -3.63 17.14
C VAL A 106 -19.40 -4.10 17.22
N HIS A 107 -18.57 -3.74 16.24
CA HIS A 107 -17.21 -4.25 16.09
C HIS A 107 -16.20 -3.53 17.00
N ARG A 108 -15.05 -4.17 17.22
CA ARG A 108 -13.90 -3.59 17.91
C ARG A 108 -12.81 -3.26 16.90
N PHE A 109 -12.11 -2.14 17.14
CA PHE A 109 -11.13 -1.61 16.20
C PHE A 109 -9.80 -1.35 16.88
N ILE A 110 -8.71 -1.62 16.19
CA ILE A 110 -7.35 -1.15 16.52
C ILE A 110 -6.95 -0.17 15.42
N PHE A 111 -6.81 1.11 15.76
CA PHE A 111 -6.39 2.14 14.82
C PHE A 111 -4.87 2.35 14.89
N SER A 112 -4.20 2.24 13.75
CA SER A 112 -2.87 2.81 13.56
C SER A 112 -3.02 4.32 13.33
N LYS A 113 -2.34 5.13 14.15
CA LYS A 113 -2.42 6.59 14.12
C LYS A 113 -1.25 7.26 13.38
N GLY A 114 -0.42 6.46 12.69
CA GLY A 114 0.80 6.94 12.03
C GLY A 114 2.05 6.67 12.84
#